data_AF-A0A326U446-F1
#
_entry.id   AF-A0A326U446-F1
#
_cell.length_a   1.000
_cell.length_b   1.000
_cell.length_c   1.000
_cell.angle_alpha   90.00
_cell.angle_beta   90.00
_cell.angle_gamma   90.00
#
_symmetry.space_group_name_H-M   'P 1'
#
loop_
_entity.id
_entity.type
_entity.pdbx_description
1 polymer ?
#
loop_
_entity_poly.entity_id
_entity_poly.type
_entity_poly.pdbx_seq_one_letter_code
_entity_poly.pdbx_strand_id
1 'polypeptide(L)' 'MEQLHDRVPPTYATLEATEDGVLLRAYDDSLDHMARFLVSLGCPFTIMQPVALIDEMRSLAEKLALQADQSRSVTITNE' A
#
# COMPACT_ATOMS: atom_id res chain seq x y z
N MET A 1 -10.34 13.82 -6.98
CA MET A 1 -10.53 12.45 -7.52
C MET A 1 -9.57 12.12 -8.68
N GLU A 2 -8.83 13.08 -9.27
CA GLU A 2 -7.99 12.83 -10.46
C GLU A 2 -6.63 12.15 -10.21
N GLN A 3 -6.08 12.11 -8.99
CA GLN A 3 -4.67 11.74 -8.80
C GLN A 3 -4.39 10.24 -8.62
N LEU A 4 -5.42 9.39 -8.56
CA LEU A 4 -5.22 7.95 -8.35
C LEU A 4 -4.88 7.23 -9.67
N HIS A 5 -5.34 7.75 -10.81
CA HIS A 5 -5.18 7.09 -12.12
C HIS A 5 -3.72 7.06 -12.61
N ASP A 6 -2.91 8.08 -12.29
CA ASP A 6 -1.52 8.14 -12.76
C ASP A 6 -0.57 7.21 -12.00
N ARG A 7 -0.98 6.71 -10.83
CA ARG A 7 -0.13 5.87 -9.95
C ARG A 7 -0.38 4.37 -10.16
N VAL A 8 -1.39 4.02 -10.95
CA VAL A 8 -1.83 2.66 -11.13
C VAL A 8 -1.74 2.33 -12.62
N PRO A 9 -0.72 1.57 -13.06
CA PRO A 9 -0.70 1.05 -14.41
C PRO A 9 -2.02 0.32 -14.67
N PRO A 10 -2.75 0.60 -15.77
CA PRO A 10 -4.02 -0.07 -16.08
C PRO A 10 -3.89 -1.59 -16.20
N THR A 11 -2.67 -2.06 -16.45
CA THR A 11 -2.27 -3.47 -16.49
C THR A 11 -2.18 -4.14 -15.11
N TYR A 12 -2.09 -3.35 -14.03
CA TYR A 12 -1.77 -3.84 -12.70
C TYR A 12 -2.96 -3.74 -11.73
N ALA A 13 -3.81 -2.71 -11.88
CA ALA A 13 -5.09 -2.66 -11.20
C ALA A 13 -6.14 -1.88 -12.00
N THR A 14 -7.40 -2.25 -11.80
CA THR A 14 -8.56 -1.53 -12.31
C THR A 14 -9.25 -0.77 -11.19
N LEU A 15 -9.73 0.43 -11.50
CA LEU A 15 -10.51 1.28 -10.61
C LEU A 15 -11.94 1.33 -11.15
N GLU A 16 -12.90 0.96 -10.32
CA GLU A 16 -14.32 0.95 -10.65
C GLU A 16 -15.06 1.88 -9.68
N ALA A 17 -15.73 2.90 -10.21
CA ALA A 17 -16.57 3.78 -9.40
C ALA A 17 -17.86 3.04 -9.02
N THR A 18 -18.13 2.95 -7.73
CA THR A 18 -19.36 2.37 -7.16
C THR A 18 -20.16 3.46 -6.45
N GLU A 19 -21.42 3.18 -6.13
CA GLU A 19 -22.27 4.14 -5.39
C GLU A 19 -21.68 4.54 -4.02
N ASP A 20 -20.88 3.65 -3.43
CA ASP A 20 -20.25 3.83 -2.12
C ASP A 20 -18.79 4.33 -2.18
N GLY A 21 -18.20 4.49 -3.38
CA GLY A 21 -16.82 4.96 -3.52
C GLY A 21 -16.09 4.42 -4.75
N VAL A 22 -14.83 4.02 -4.57
CA VAL A 22 -13.98 3.47 -5.64
C VAL A 22 -13.52 2.08 -5.22
N LEU A 23 -13.88 1.07 -6.00
CA LEU A 23 -13.39 -0.28 -5.87
C LEU A 23 -12.10 -0.43 -6.68
N LEU A 24 -11.01 -0.76 -5.99
CA LEU A 24 -9.74 -1.10 -6.61
C LEU A 24 -9.62 -2.61 -6.71
N ARG A 25 -9.48 -3.13 -7.93
CA ARG A 25 -9.19 -4.54 -8.19
C ARG A 25 -7.78 -4.66 -8.76
N ALA A 26 -6.88 -5.25 -7.99
CA ALA A 26 -5.51 -5.50 -8.40
C ALA A 26 -5.23 -6.99 -8.34
N TYR A 27 -4.34 -7.47 -9.20
CA TYR A 27 -3.88 -8.84 -9.19
C TYR A 27 -2.36 -8.85 -9.16
N ASP A 28 -1.79 -9.53 -8.16
CA ASP A 28 -0.37 -9.80 -8.07
C ASP A 28 -0.19 -11.18 -7.41
N ASP A 29 0.87 -11.88 -7.80
CA ASP A 29 1.22 -13.19 -7.23
C ASP A 29 1.86 -13.06 -5.83
N SER A 30 2.19 -11.84 -5.41
CA SER A 30 2.81 -11.48 -4.13
C SER A 30 1.93 -10.51 -3.35
N LEU A 31 1.42 -10.99 -2.22
CA LEU A 31 0.66 -10.15 -1.28
C LEU A 31 1.54 -9.06 -0.62
N ASP A 32 2.83 -9.32 -0.42
CA ASP A 32 3.79 -8.33 0.11
C ASP A 32 4.00 -7.17 -0.88
N HIS A 33 4.07 -7.46 -2.18
CA HIS A 33 4.12 -6.42 -3.21
C HIS A 33 2.83 -5.59 -3.23
N MET A 34 1.68 -6.26 -3.16
CA MET A 34 0.37 -5.62 -3.09
C MET A 34 0.25 -4.68 -1.86
N ALA A 35 0.70 -5.14 -0.69
CA ALA A 35 0.68 -4.35 0.53
C ALA A 35 1.48 -3.05 0.38
N ARG A 36 2.69 -3.12 -0.20
CA ARG A 36 3.50 -1.92 -0.47
C ARG A 36 2.83 -0.98 -1.46
N PHE A 37 2.25 -1.52 -2.52
CA PHE A 37 1.51 -0.73 -3.50
C PHE A 37 0.36 0.03 -2.85
N LEU A 38 -0.46 -0.64 -2.01
CA LEU A 38 -1.57 0.00 -1.30
C LEU A 38 -1.12 1.10 -0.34
N VAL A 39 -0.03 0.89 0.40
CA VAL A 39 0.57 1.94 1.26
C VAL A 39 1.03 3.13 0.41
N SER A 40 1.59 2.88 -0.77
CA SER A 40 2.07 3.95 -1.67
C SER A 40 0.95 4.84 -2.22
N LEU A 41 -0.31 4.39 -2.20
CA LEU A 41 -1.46 5.20 -2.63
C LEU A 41 -1.73 6.36 -1.67
N GLY A 42 -1.35 6.23 -0.39
CA GLY A 42 -1.49 7.28 0.62
C GLY A 42 -2.92 7.70 0.95
N CYS A 43 -3.92 6.87 0.58
CA CYS A 43 -5.32 7.11 0.87
C CYS A 43 -5.89 6.05 1.84
N PRO A 44 -6.94 6.36 2.61
CA PRO A 44 -7.67 5.34 3.37
C PRO A 44 -8.31 4.32 2.42
N PHE A 45 -8.23 3.04 2.77
CA PHE A 45 -8.88 1.95 2.03
C PHE A 45 -9.31 0.83 2.97
N THR A 46 -10.23 0.00 2.49
CA THR A 46 -10.70 -1.21 3.19
C THR A 46 -10.37 -2.42 2.33
N ILE A 47 -9.67 -3.40 2.89
CA ILE A 47 -9.36 -4.65 2.20
C ILE A 47 -10.59 -5.55 2.28
N MET A 48 -11.21 -5.82 1.13
CA MET A 48 -12.34 -6.75 1.05
C MET A 48 -11.87 -8.19 0.88
N GLN A 49 -10.91 -8.43 -0.02
CA GLN A 49 -10.32 -9.73 -0.31
C GLN A 49 -8.91 -9.55 -0.94
N PRO A 50 -8.00 -10.52 -0.79
CA PRO A 50 -8.10 -11.65 0.14
C PRO A 50 -7.84 -11.20 1.59
N VAL A 51 -8.49 -11.84 2.56
CA VAL A 51 -8.30 -11.50 3.99
C VAL A 51 -6.85 -11.69 4.46
N ALA A 52 -6.10 -12.60 3.83
CA ALA A 52 -4.67 -12.81 4.11
C ALA A 52 -3.81 -11.56 3.82
N LEU A 53 -4.27 -10.65 2.96
CA LEU A 53 -3.59 -9.39 2.72
C LEU A 53 -3.58 -8.49 3.96
N ILE A 54 -4.54 -8.65 4.88
CA ILE A 54 -4.55 -7.92 6.16
C ILE A 54 -3.34 -8.31 7.01
N ASP A 55 -2.97 -9.60 7.02
CA ASP A 55 -1.81 -10.07 7.78
C ASP A 55 -0.50 -9.56 7.18
N GLU A 56 -0.39 -9.53 5.84
CA GLU A 56 0.76 -8.97 5.13
C GLU A 56 0.89 -7.45 5.36
N MET A 57 -0.23 -6.73 5.38
CA MET A 57 -0.25 -5.30 5.73
C MET A 57 0.23 -5.06 7.16
N ARG A 58 -0.16 -5.92 8.11
CA ARG A 58 0.34 -5.85 9.50
C ARG A 58 1.83 -6.11 9.57
N SER A 59 2.32 -7.16 8.90
CA SER A 59 3.75 -7.46 8.83
C SER A 59 4.55 -6.32 8.20
N LEU A 60 4.03 -5.69 7.15
CA LEU A 60 4.65 -4.53 6.52
C LEU A 60 4.68 -3.32 7.48
N ALA A 61 3.60 -3.06 8.20
CA ALA A 61 3.56 -1.98 9.19
C ALA A 61 4.60 -2.18 10.31
N GLU A 62 4.76 -3.41 10.81
CA GLU A 62 5.78 -3.75 11.81
C GLU A 62 7.20 -3.54 11.27
N LYS A 63 7.47 -3.97 10.03
CA LYS A 63 8.77 -3.75 9.37
C LYS A 63 9.07 -2.26 9.22
N LEU A 64 8.09 -1.47 8.79
CA LEU A 64 8.24 -0.01 8.63
C LEU A 64 8.45 0.69 9.97
N ALA A 65 7.74 0.29 11.03
CA ALA A 65 7.93 0.81 12.38
C ALA A 65 9.34 0.50 12.91
N LEU A 66 9.80 -0.75 12.75
CA LEU A 66 11.14 -1.15 13.14
C LEU A 66 12.23 -0.36 12.39
N GLN A 67 12.06 -0.15 11.09
CA GLN A 67 12.96 0.69 10.28
C GLN A 67 12.96 2.14 10.74
N ALA A 68 11.80 2.70 11.07
CA ALA A 68 11.69 4.06 11.60
C ALA A 68 12.44 4.19 12.95
N ASP A 69 12.30 3.21 13.83
CA ASP A 69 13.00 3.18 15.12
C ASP A 69 14.53 3.08 14.94
N GLN A 70 14.98 2.26 13.99
CA GLN A 70 16.41 2.13 13.66
C GLN A 70 16.97 3.40 12.98
N SER A 71 16.19 4.07 12.14
CA SER A 71 16.59 5.32 11.48
C SER A 71 16.86 6.45 12.48
N ARG A 72 16.22 6.42 13.65
CA ARG A 72 16.44 7.36 14.76
C ARG A 72 17.85 7.24 15.37
N SER A 73 18.53 6.12 15.15
CA SER A 73 19.90 5.87 15.63
C SER A 73 20.98 6.33 14.64
N VAL A 74 20.61 6.54 13.36
CA VAL A 74 21.55 7.02 12.34
C VAL A 74 21.56 8.55 12.38
N THR A 75 22.35 9.10 13.29
CA THR A 75 22.84 10.48 13.13
C THR A 75 23.68 10.49 11.86
N ILE A 76 23.11 10.93 10.74
CA ILE A 76 23.89 11.32 9.56
C ILE A 76 24.56 12.64 9.94
N THR A 77 25.72 12.56 10.55
CA THR A 77 26.65 13.69 10.67
C THR A 77 27.15 13.97 9.26
N ASN A 78 26.65 15.04 8.65
CA ASN A 78 27.29 15.59 7.46
C ASN A 78 28.25 16.69 7.94
N GLU A 79 29.54 16.40 7.86
CA GLU A 79 30.62 17.41 7.93
C GLU A 79 30.62 18.29 6.67
#